data_AF-A0A1E5GMV9-F1
#
_entry.id   AF-A0A1E5GMV9-F1
#
_cell.length_a   1.000
_cell.length_b   1.000
_cell.length_c   1.000
_cell.angle_alpha   90.00
_cell.angle_beta   90.00
_cell.angle_gamma   90.00
#
_symmetry.space_group_name_H-M   'P 1'
#
loop_
_entity.id
_entity.type
_entity.pdbx_description
1 polymer ?
#
loop_
_entity_poly.entity_id
_entity_poly.type
_entity_poly.pdbx_seq_one_letter_code
_entity_poly.pdbx_strand_id
1 'polypeptide(L)'
;MKNGSLDEVLSDNPIAQINTEHLILLIVAAVGVGYLLTWFYKDKYDVRYLIRAYLLFGIVHLWIGLFVIEAAAILVIGSYLLGGVFAIFRSNHYFYS
;
A
#
# COMPACT_ATOMS: atom_id res chain seq x y z
N MET A 1 -11.30 37.81 15.39
CA MET A 1 -10.94 36.53 14.75
C MET A 1 -9.84 35.92 15.60
N LYS A 2 -10.11 34.77 16.24
CA LYS A 2 -9.11 34.05 17.04
C LYS A 2 -8.19 33.38 16.03
N ASN A 3 -6.99 33.92 15.83
CA ASN A 3 -5.98 33.26 15.02
C ASN A 3 -5.54 32.04 15.82
N GLY A 4 -6.24 30.92 15.67
CA GLY A 4 -5.78 29.64 16.19
C GLY A 4 -4.39 29.41 15.63
N SER A 5 -3.41 29.20 16.50
CA SER A 5 -2.02 29.05 16.05
C SER A 5 -1.95 27.87 15.08
N LEU A 6 -1.00 27.91 14.14
CA LEU A 6 -0.75 26.80 13.23
C LEU A 6 -0.63 25.46 13.98
N ASP A 7 -0.08 25.49 15.19
CA ASP A 7 0.04 24.34 16.08
C ASP A 7 -1.31 23.77 16.52
N GLU A 8 -2.31 24.62 16.77
CA GLU A 8 -3.68 24.20 17.14
C GLU A 8 -4.34 23.43 15.97
N VAL A 9 -4.20 23.97 14.75
CA VAL A 9 -4.72 23.33 13.51
C VAL A 9 -3.99 22.03 13.18
N LEU A 10 -2.67 21.96 13.43
CA LEU A 10 -1.86 20.75 13.22
C LEU A 10 -2.14 19.69 14.28
N SER A 11 -2.42 20.10 15.53
CA SER A 11 -2.74 19.17 16.61
C SER A 11 -4.08 18.46 16.42
N ASP A 12 -5.08 19.14 15.84
CA ASP A 12 -6.39 18.56 15.56
C ASP A 12 -6.44 17.77 14.23
N ASN A 13 -5.39 17.82 13.41
CA ASN A 13 -5.38 17.15 12.11
C ASN A 13 -4.83 15.73 12.24
N PRO A 14 -5.67 14.68 12.08
CA PRO A 14 -5.22 13.28 12.20
C PRO A 14 -4.21 12.89 11.12
N ILE A 15 -4.09 13.64 10.02
CA ILE A 15 -3.07 13.43 8.99
C ILE A 15 -1.69 13.95 9.45
N ALA A 16 -1.67 15.04 10.23
CA ALA A 16 -0.43 15.65 10.70
C ALA A 16 0.26 14.84 11.81
N GLN A 17 -0.50 13.97 12.50
CA GLN A 17 0.03 13.09 13.54
C GLN A 17 0.54 11.74 13.00
N ILE A 18 0.47 11.51 11.68
CA ILE A 18 0.86 10.23 11.09
C ILE A 18 2.36 10.06 11.15
N ASN A 19 2.81 8.95 11.73
CA ASN A 19 4.20 8.57 11.69
C ASN A 19 4.63 8.28 10.25
N THR A 20 5.41 9.20 9.68
CA THR A 20 5.79 9.17 8.27
C THR A 20 6.67 7.95 7.95
N GLU A 21 7.50 7.50 8.90
CA GLU A 21 8.38 6.34 8.71
C GLU A 21 7.57 5.05 8.51
N HIS A 22 6.52 4.87 9.32
CA HIS A 22 5.65 3.71 9.22
C HIS A 22 4.85 3.72 7.92
N LEU A 23 4.42 4.91 7.47
CA LEU A 23 3.74 5.05 6.19
C LEU A 23 4.66 4.71 5.01
N ILE A 24 5.92 5.16 5.04
CA ILE A 24 6.93 4.81 4.03
C ILE A 24 7.15 3.30 4.00
N LEU A 25 7.30 2.67 5.17
CA LEU A 25 7.45 1.22 5.27
C LEU A 25 6.26 0.49 4.65
N LEU A 26 5.04 0.95 4.94
CA LEU A 26 3.80 0.38 4.39
C LEU A 26 3.77 0.48 2.85
N ILE A 27 4.19 1.61 2.29
CA ILE A 27 4.27 1.83 0.84
C ILE A 27 5.33 0.91 0.20
N VAL A 28 6.54 0.86 0.77
CA VAL A 28 7.63 0.02 0.27
C VAL A 28 7.24 -1.46 0.32
N ALA A 29 6.58 -1.89 1.39
CA ALA A 29 6.07 -3.24 1.52
C ALA A 29 5.01 -3.56 0.44
N ALA A 30 4.04 -2.67 0.20
CA ALA A 30 3.03 -2.87 -0.84
C ALA A 30 3.63 -3.00 -2.25
N VAL A 31 4.53 -2.08 -2.59
CA VAL A 31 5.23 -2.10 -3.89
C VAL A 31 6.10 -3.36 -4.01
N GLY A 32 6.87 -3.67 -2.97
CA GLY A 32 7.75 -4.83 -2.94
C GLY A 32 6.97 -6.14 -3.09
N VAL A 33 5.87 -6.31 -2.35
CA VAL A 33 5.03 -7.51 -2.46
C VAL A 33 4.34 -7.57 -3.82
N GLY A 34 3.82 -6.46 -4.35
CA GLY A 34 3.24 -6.41 -5.69
C GLY A 34 4.23 -6.86 -6.76
N TYR A 35 5.45 -6.34 -6.72
CA TYR A 35 6.53 -6.74 -7.62
C TYR A 35 6.93 -8.21 -7.45
N LEU A 36 7.12 -8.68 -6.21
CA LEU A 36 7.50 -10.06 -5.91
C LEU A 36 6.44 -11.05 -6.40
N LEU A 37 5.16 -10.77 -6.16
CA LEU A 37 4.07 -11.62 -6.63
C LEU A 37 4.05 -11.68 -8.16
N THR A 38 4.22 -10.55 -8.85
CA THR A 38 4.32 -10.53 -10.31
C THR A 38 5.49 -11.38 -10.80
N TRP A 39 6.64 -11.29 -10.15
CA TRP A 39 7.82 -12.09 -10.50
C TRP A 39 7.63 -13.59 -10.21
N PHE A 40 7.10 -13.97 -9.04
CA PHE A 40 6.86 -15.37 -8.67
C PHE A 40 5.82 -16.05 -9.56
N TYR A 41 4.81 -15.31 -10.00
CA TYR A 41 3.75 -15.82 -10.86
C TYR A 41 3.97 -15.50 -12.34
N LYS A 42 5.17 -15.05 -12.75
CA LYS A 42 5.49 -14.75 -14.15
C LYS A 42 5.30 -15.99 -15.04
N ASP A 43 5.73 -17.17 -14.60
CA ASP A 43 5.64 -18.39 -15.43
C ASP A 43 4.23 -19.01 -15.39
N LYS A 44 3.34 -18.51 -14.52
CA LYS A 44 1.94 -18.96 -14.48
C LYS A 44 1.11 -18.15 -15.47
N TYR A 45 0.55 -18.85 -16.46
CA TYR A 45 -0.33 -18.25 -17.46
C TYR A 45 -1.68 -17.80 -16.86
N ASP A 46 -2.15 -18.45 -15.78
CA ASP A 46 -3.43 -18.15 -15.15
C ASP A 46 -3.33 -16.99 -14.14
N VAL A 47 -3.83 -15.83 -14.53
CA VAL A 47 -3.88 -14.59 -13.74
C VAL A 47 -4.65 -14.74 -12.42
N ARG A 48 -5.54 -15.75 -12.31
CA ARG A 48 -6.36 -15.95 -11.10
C ARG A 48 -5.53 -16.27 -9.87
N TYR A 49 -4.37 -16.93 -10.03
CA TYR A 49 -3.47 -17.20 -8.91
C TYR A 49 -2.83 -15.92 -8.36
N LEU A 50 -2.39 -15.03 -9.27
CA LEU A 50 -1.82 -13.74 -8.90
C LEU A 50 -2.85 -12.88 -8.17
N ILE A 51 -4.07 -12.77 -8.72
CA ILE A 51 -5.16 -11.98 -8.11
C ILE A 51 -5.49 -12.50 -6.71
N ARG A 52 -5.62 -13.83 -6.53
CA ARG A 52 -5.91 -14.42 -5.21
C ARG A 52 -4.79 -14.14 -4.20
N ALA A 53 -3.54 -14.29 -4.60
CA ALA A 53 -2.40 -14.00 -3.74
C ALA A 53 -2.37 -12.50 -3.36
N TYR A 54 -2.66 -11.62 -4.31
CA TYR A 54 -2.71 -10.17 -4.07
C TYR A 54 -3.85 -9.78 -3.14
N LEU A 55 -5.03 -10.40 -3.26
CA LEU A 55 -6.15 -10.19 -2.36
C LEU A 55 -5.85 -10.66 -0.93
N LEU A 56 -5.19 -11.82 -0.77
CA LEU A 56 -4.74 -12.31 0.54
C LEU A 56 -3.73 -11.35 1.17
N PHE A 57 -2.78 -10.85 0.37
CA PHE A 57 -1.87 -9.80 0.80
C PHE A 57 -2.63 -8.54 1.23
N GLY A 58 -3.65 -8.12 0.48
CA GLY A 58 -4.48 -6.96 0.81
C GLY A 58 -5.13 -7.04 2.20
N ILE A 59 -5.57 -8.23 2.62
CA ILE A 59 -6.12 -8.43 3.97
C ILE A 59 -5.04 -8.14 5.03
N VAL A 60 -3.85 -8.69 4.86
CA VAL A 60 -2.71 -8.48 5.78
C VAL A 60 -2.29 -7.01 5.78
N HIS A 61 -2.22 -6.38 4.60
CA HIS A 61 -1.85 -4.99 4.44
C HIS A 61 -2.83 -4.03 5.12
N LEU A 62 -4.13 -4.26 4.94
CA LEU A 62 -5.19 -3.49 5.61
C LEU A 62 -5.13 -3.69 7.12
N TRP A 63 -4.94 -4.93 7.59
CA TRP A 63 -4.88 -5.22 9.02
C TRP A 63 -3.69 -4.52 9.69
N ILE A 64 -2.50 -4.62 9.10
CA ILE A 64 -1.30 -3.93 9.60
C ILE A 64 -1.48 -2.42 9.54
N GLY A 65 -1.94 -1.88 8.41
CA GLY A 65 -2.06 -0.44 8.21
C GLY A 65 -3.07 0.22 9.14
N LEU A 66 -4.22 -0.42 9.38
CA LEU A 66 -5.30 0.15 10.20
C LEU A 66 -5.12 -0.10 11.70
N PHE A 67 -4.62 -1.27 12.11
CA PHE A 67 -4.63 -1.68 13.52
C PHE A 67 -3.25 -1.71 14.18
N VAL A 68 -2.17 -1.80 13.40
CA VAL A 68 -0.80 -1.81 13.95
C VAL A 68 -0.14 -0.45 13.78
N ILE A 69 -0.26 0.13 12.58
CA ILE A 69 0.30 1.45 12.27
C ILE A 69 -0.69 2.57 12.61
N GLU A 70 -1.99 2.24 12.73
CA GLU A 70 -3.06 3.20 12.99
C GLU A 70 -3.11 4.34 11.96
N ALA A 71 -2.69 4.06 10.72
CA ALA A 71 -2.70 5.04 9.64
C ALA A 71 -4.13 5.33 9.15
N ALA A 72 -4.34 6.55 8.66
CA ALA A 72 -5.60 6.92 8.03
C ALA A 72 -5.98 5.93 6.91
N ALA A 73 -7.22 5.44 6.93
CA ALA A 73 -7.67 4.38 6.03
C ALA A 73 -7.42 4.68 4.54
N ILE A 74 -7.55 5.95 4.13
CA ILE A 74 -7.28 6.39 2.76
C ILE A 74 -5.82 6.13 2.34
N LEU A 75 -4.86 6.27 3.25
CA LEU A 75 -3.45 6.02 2.98
C LEU A 75 -3.13 4.53 2.95
N VAL A 76 -3.77 3.74 3.81
CA VAL A 76 -3.63 2.27 3.80
C VAL A 76 -4.18 1.70 2.49
N ILE A 77 -5.37 2.14 2.07
CA ILE A 77 -5.97 1.73 0.80
C ILE A 77 -5.12 2.22 -0.38
N GLY A 78 -4.67 3.48 -0.37
CA GLY A 78 -3.85 4.05 -1.43
C GLY A 78 -2.53 3.31 -1.63
N SER A 79 -1.83 3.00 -0.54
CA SER A 79 -0.58 2.21 -0.59
C SER A 79 -0.80 0.80 -1.12
N TYR A 80 -1.88 0.12 -0.70
CA TYR A 80 -2.26 -1.18 -1.25
C TYR A 80 -2.53 -1.12 -2.77
N LEU A 81 -3.25 -0.10 -3.25
CA LEU A 81 -3.54 0.04 -4.68
C LEU A 81 -2.27 0.30 -5.50
N LEU A 82 -1.30 1.02 -4.93
CA LEU A 82 -0.01 1.28 -5.57
C LEU A 82 0.76 -0.03 -5.88
N GLY A 83 0.78 -0.98 -4.96
CA GLY A 83 1.35 -2.31 -5.23
C GLY A 83 0.59 -3.07 -6.34
N GLY A 84 -0.72 -2.81 -6.46
CA GLY A 84 -1.61 -3.47 -7.42
C GLY A 84 -1.30 -3.07 -8.86
N VAL A 85 -0.73 -1.88 -9.06
CA VAL A 85 -0.22 -1.44 -10.37
C VAL A 85 0.79 -2.45 -10.92
N PHE A 86 1.71 -2.94 -10.09
CA PHE A 86 2.72 -3.92 -10.53
C PHE A 86 2.12 -5.30 -10.79
N ALA A 87 1.08 -5.68 -10.05
CA ALA A 87 0.35 -6.93 -10.28
C ALA A 87 -0.49 -6.89 -11.57
N ILE A 88 -1.13 -5.76 -11.86
CA ILE A 88 -2.00 -5.56 -13.04
C ILE A 88 -1.16 -5.35 -14.30
N PHE A 89 -0.19 -4.43 -14.25
CA PHE A 89 0.63 -4.05 -15.40
C PHE A 89 1.87 -4.95 -15.53
N ARG A 90 1.71 -6.27 -15.36
CA ARG A 90 2.72 -7.23 -15.78
C ARG A 90 2.82 -7.15 -17.32
N SER A 91 3.72 -6.34 -17.83
CA SER A 91 3.99 -6.34 -19.26
C SER A 91 4.86 -7.56 -19.57
N ASN A 92 4.52 -8.29 -20.63
CA ASN A 92 5.34 -9.40 -21.12
C ASN A 92 6.80 -8.97 -21.33
N HIS A 93 7.04 -7.71 -21.70
CA HIS A 93 8.37 -7.17 -21.96
C HIS A 93 9.29 -7.11 -20.73
N TYR A 94 8.74 -6.89 -19.52
CA TYR A 94 9.56 -6.72 -18.31
C TYR A 94 9.76 -8.01 -17.52
N PHE A 95 8.87 -9.00 -17.69
CA PHE A 95 8.86 -10.21 -16.86
C PHE A 95 9.05 -11.51 -17.65
N TYR A 96 8.89 -11.49 -18.97
CA TYR A 96 9.11 -12.63 -19.86
C TYR A 96 10.29 -12.30 -20.79
N SER A 97 11.51 -12.56 -20.32
CA SER A 97 12.73 -12.70 -21.13
C SER A 97 13.31 -14.08 -20.89
#